data_AF-A7SZZ3-F1
#
_entry.id   AF-A7SZZ3-F1
#
_cell.length_a   1.000
_cell.length_b   1.000
_cell.length_c   1.000
_cell.angle_alpha   90.00
_cell.angle_beta   90.00
_cell.angle_gamma   90.00
#
_symmetry.space_group_name_H-M   'P 1'
#
loop_
_entity.id
_entity.type
_entity.pdbx_description
1 polymer ?
#
loop_
_entity_poly.entity_id
_entity_poly.type
_entity_poly.pdbx_seq_one_letter_code
_entity_poly.pdbx_strand_id
1 'polypeptide(L)'
;RVSHQNSGYMYGAEYEVYSRRLLTRGRALHDHDVPCAVCYVPSRSTQLMIPAVARCPAGWSREYYGYLMTDYYGHKHSSQFVCVDHDAEYVPGTSVNRDGALLFPVEGRCGSLPCAPYVAGRELTCVVCTK
;
A
#
# COMPACT_ATOMS: atom_id res chain seq x y z
N ARG A 1 34.66 6.02 21.75
CA ARG A 1 34.39 7.30 21.05
C ARG A 1 33.21 7.05 20.12
N VAL A 2 32.06 7.68 20.34
CA VAL A 2 30.92 7.59 19.43
C VAL A 2 31.18 8.58 18.29
N SER A 3 31.33 8.07 17.08
CA SER A 3 31.36 8.89 15.87
C SER A 3 29.92 9.29 15.55
N HIS A 4 29.61 10.59 15.53
CA HIS A 4 28.37 11.08 14.96
C HIS A 4 28.49 10.99 13.44
N GLN A 5 27.96 9.93 12.85
CA GLN A 5 27.71 9.87 11.42
C GLN A 5 26.29 10.35 11.12
N ASN A 6 26.10 11.03 9.99
CA ASN A 6 24.77 11.22 9.41
C ASN A 6 24.19 9.81 9.16
N SER A 7 23.23 9.41 9.99
CA SER A 7 22.72 8.04 10.03
C SER A 7 21.49 7.90 9.14
N GLY A 8 21.33 6.73 8.50
CA GLY A 8 20.08 6.34 7.87
C GLY A 8 19.11 5.81 8.93
N TYR A 9 17.86 6.26 8.89
CA TYR A 9 16.81 5.79 9.79
C TYR A 9 15.80 4.92 9.01
N MET A 10 15.35 3.85 9.65
CA MET A 10 14.17 3.11 9.22
C MET A 10 13.02 3.50 10.16
N TYR A 11 11.91 3.95 9.58
CA TYR A 11 10.70 4.30 10.32
C TYR A 11 9.64 3.21 10.12
N GLY A 12 8.77 3.05 11.12
CA GLY A 12 7.52 2.31 10.94
C GLY A 12 6.60 3.03 9.96
N ALA A 13 5.64 2.30 9.38
CA ALA A 13 4.67 2.86 8.46
C ALA A 13 3.31 3.10 9.14
N GLU A 14 2.60 4.14 8.74
CA GLU A 14 1.27 4.52 9.24
C GLU A 14 0.28 4.64 8.08
N TYR A 15 -0.99 4.31 8.33
CA TYR A 15 -2.05 4.47 7.33
C TYR A 15 -2.61 5.90 7.32
N GLU A 16 -2.67 6.48 6.13
CA GLU A 16 -3.26 7.79 5.88
C GLU A 16 -4.57 7.63 5.09
N VAL A 17 -5.58 7.06 5.77
CA VAL A 17 -6.86 6.67 5.16
C VAL A 17 -8.03 7.43 5.78
N TYR A 18 -8.50 8.45 5.08
CA TYR A 18 -9.65 9.26 5.51
C TYR A 18 -11.01 8.70 5.05
N SER A 19 -11.00 7.80 4.06
CA SER A 19 -12.20 7.20 3.50
C SER A 19 -12.82 6.15 4.42
N ARG A 20 -14.15 6.19 4.59
CA ARG A 20 -14.89 5.19 5.38
C ARG A 20 -15.13 3.86 4.67
N ARG A 21 -14.95 3.80 3.35
CA ARG A 21 -15.40 2.67 2.52
C ARG A 21 -14.31 2.03 1.66
N LEU A 22 -13.11 2.60 1.65
CA LEU A 22 -12.03 2.11 0.80
C LEU A 22 -11.60 0.70 1.21
N LEU A 23 -11.16 0.54 2.46
CA LEU A 23 -10.78 -0.72 3.10
C LEU A 23 -11.88 -1.18 4.06
N THR A 24 -11.92 -2.45 4.45
CA THR A 24 -12.97 -2.96 5.35
C THR A 24 -13.03 -2.25 6.71
N ARG A 25 -11.86 -1.89 7.25
CA ARG A 25 -11.76 -1.09 8.47
C ARG A 25 -11.84 0.42 8.20
N GLY A 26 -11.74 0.84 6.95
CA GLY A 26 -11.87 2.23 6.50
C GLY A 26 -11.04 3.20 7.35
N ARG A 27 -11.67 4.31 7.78
CA ARG A 27 -11.06 5.33 8.65
C ARG A 27 -10.53 4.81 9.99
N ALA A 28 -10.91 3.62 10.43
CA ALA A 28 -10.40 3.07 11.69
C ALA A 28 -8.91 2.69 11.60
N LEU A 29 -8.35 2.63 10.39
CA LEU A 29 -6.92 2.40 10.16
C LEU A 29 -6.08 3.67 10.33
N HIS A 30 -6.68 4.85 10.19
CA HIS A 30 -5.94 6.12 10.20
C HIS A 30 -5.09 6.27 11.46
N ASP A 31 -3.85 6.72 11.30
CA ASP A 31 -2.83 6.90 12.34
C ASP A 31 -2.41 5.60 13.05
N HIS A 32 -2.88 4.43 12.61
CA HIS A 32 -2.41 3.17 13.15
C HIS A 32 -1.20 2.66 12.37
N ASP A 33 -0.26 2.08 13.12
CA ASP A 33 0.93 1.44 12.56
C ASP A 33 0.53 0.25 11.66
N VAL A 34 1.20 0.15 10.51
CA VAL A 34 1.02 -0.89 9.49
C VAL A 34 1.75 -2.17 9.92
N PRO A 35 1.07 -3.31 10.11
CA PRO A 35 1.71 -4.58 10.40
C PRO A 35 2.39 -5.16 9.15
N CYS A 36 3.33 -6.07 9.34
CA CYS A 36 3.95 -6.82 8.25
C CYS A 36 3.37 -8.23 8.13
N ALA A 37 3.36 -8.77 6.92
CA ALA A 37 2.99 -10.14 6.63
C ALA A 37 4.10 -10.83 5.84
N VAL A 38 4.39 -12.09 6.18
CA VAL A 38 5.37 -12.92 5.48
C VAL A 38 4.70 -14.24 5.12
N CYS A 39 4.69 -14.56 3.82
CA CYS A 39 4.06 -15.77 3.29
C CYS A 39 5.11 -16.66 2.64
N TYR A 40 5.01 -17.96 2.85
CA TYR A 40 5.80 -18.96 2.13
C TYR A 40 4.86 -19.91 1.39
N VAL A 41 5.06 -20.04 0.08
CA VAL A 41 4.25 -20.89 -0.78
C VAL A 41 5.19 -21.85 -1.52
N PRO A 42 5.21 -23.15 -1.16
CA PRO A 42 6.23 -24.07 -1.67
C PRO A 42 6.06 -24.43 -3.14
N SER A 43 4.83 -24.42 -3.67
CA SER A 43 4.52 -24.86 -5.02
C SER A 43 4.49 -23.74 -6.08
N ARG A 44 4.63 -22.48 -5.65
CA ARG A 44 4.49 -21.29 -6.52
C ARG A 44 5.66 -20.35 -6.24
N SER A 45 6.65 -20.35 -7.13
CA SER A 45 7.93 -19.67 -6.93
C SER A 45 7.97 -18.23 -7.45
N THR A 46 6.96 -17.81 -8.23
CA THR A 46 6.91 -16.47 -8.80
C THR A 46 5.79 -15.65 -8.16
N GLN A 47 6.08 -14.39 -7.84
CA GLN A 47 5.10 -13.42 -7.34
C GLN A 47 5.04 -12.22 -8.29
N LEU A 48 3.83 -11.69 -8.47
CA LEU A 48 3.56 -10.51 -9.29
C LEU A 48 2.51 -9.63 -8.60
N MET A 49 2.84 -8.36 -8.38
CA MET A 49 1.86 -7.31 -8.07
C MET A 49 1.44 -6.62 -9.36
N ILE A 50 0.14 -6.51 -9.60
CA ILE A 50 -0.41 -5.79 -10.77
C ILE A 50 -1.23 -4.59 -10.27
N PRO A 51 -0.82 -3.35 -10.60
CA PRO A 51 -1.56 -2.16 -10.22
C PRO A 51 -2.80 -1.97 -11.10
N ALA A 52 -3.78 -1.21 -10.59
CA ALA A 52 -5.04 -0.84 -11.23
C ALA A 52 -5.95 -2.00 -11.69
N VAL A 53 -5.72 -3.21 -11.18
CA VAL A 53 -6.59 -4.38 -11.41
C VAL A 53 -6.78 -5.15 -10.10
N ALA A 54 -7.92 -5.82 -9.93
CA ALA A 54 -8.25 -6.59 -8.72
C ALA A 54 -8.30 -8.12 -8.98
N ARG A 55 -7.88 -8.55 -10.16
CA ARG A 55 -7.94 -9.96 -10.61
C ARG A 55 -6.63 -10.37 -11.27
N CYS A 56 -6.19 -11.58 -10.96
CA CYS A 56 -4.99 -12.15 -11.56
C CYS A 56 -5.24 -12.59 -13.00
N PRO A 57 -4.18 -12.64 -13.85
CA PRO A 57 -4.26 -13.22 -15.18
C PRO A 57 -4.62 -14.71 -15.12
N ALA A 58 -5.11 -15.26 -16.24
CA ALA A 58 -5.44 -16.68 -16.32
C ALA A 58 -4.22 -17.56 -15.96
N GLY A 59 -4.46 -18.60 -15.15
CA GLY A 59 -3.41 -19.53 -14.69
C GLY A 59 -2.50 -19.00 -13.58
N TRP A 60 -2.82 -17.84 -12.99
CA TRP A 60 -2.20 -17.34 -11.75
C TRP A 60 -3.16 -17.48 -10.59
N SER A 61 -2.63 -17.80 -9.41
CA SER A 61 -3.40 -17.81 -8.17
C SER A 61 -3.38 -16.43 -7.53
N ARG A 62 -4.53 -15.96 -7.06
CA ARG A 62 -4.62 -14.72 -6.28
C ARG A 62 -4.29 -15.00 -4.82
N GLU A 63 -3.29 -14.30 -4.28
CA GLU A 63 -3.03 -14.27 -2.84
C GLU A 63 -3.98 -13.29 -2.16
N TYR A 64 -4.00 -12.04 -2.63
CA TYR A 64 -4.95 -11.03 -2.17
C TYR A 64 -5.16 -9.94 -3.23
N TYR A 65 -6.18 -9.11 -2.99
CA TYR A 65 -6.42 -7.87 -3.72
C TYR A 65 -6.65 -6.76 -2.71
N GLY A 66 -6.51 -5.51 -3.17
CA GLY A 66 -6.80 -4.35 -2.33
C GLY A 66 -6.52 -3.07 -3.07
N TYR A 67 -5.85 -2.13 -2.41
CA TYR A 67 -5.58 -0.80 -2.96
C TYR A 67 -4.10 -0.52 -3.04
N LEU A 68 -3.74 0.14 -4.14
CA LEU A 68 -2.39 0.62 -4.34
C LEU A 68 -2.19 1.81 -3.40
N MET A 69 -1.13 1.75 -2.59
CA MET A 69 -0.79 2.79 -1.64
C MET A 69 0.68 3.18 -1.79
N THR A 70 0.98 4.44 -1.50
CA THR A 70 2.34 4.99 -1.55
C THR A 70 2.40 6.22 -0.65
N ASP A 71 3.58 6.78 -0.48
CA ASP A 71 3.76 8.03 0.26
C ASP A 71 3.10 9.24 -0.43
N TYR A 72 2.86 10.32 0.32
CA TYR A 72 2.27 11.54 -0.19
C TYR A 72 3.08 12.14 -1.33
N TYR A 73 2.40 12.48 -2.44
CA TYR A 73 3.06 12.98 -3.66
C TYR A 73 3.90 14.27 -3.45
N GLY A 74 3.66 15.02 -2.37
CA GLY A 74 4.41 16.22 -2.03
C GLY A 74 5.73 15.97 -1.28
N HIS A 75 5.94 14.77 -0.75
CA HIS A 75 7.17 14.42 -0.05
C HIS A 75 8.31 14.20 -1.04
N LYS A 76 9.43 14.89 -0.80
CA LYS A 76 10.58 14.89 -1.72
C LYS A 76 11.53 13.72 -1.43
N HIS A 77 11.07 12.50 -1.65
CA HIS A 77 11.92 11.32 -1.65
C HIS A 77 11.34 10.21 -2.54
N SER A 78 12.15 9.20 -2.83
CA SER A 78 11.69 8.03 -3.56
C SER A 78 10.79 7.17 -2.68
N SER A 79 9.59 6.87 -3.15
CA SER A 79 8.67 5.93 -2.52
C SER A 79 8.36 4.75 -3.45
N GLN A 80 7.84 3.67 -2.87
CA GLN A 80 7.40 2.50 -3.61
C GLN A 80 5.88 2.38 -3.52
N PHE A 81 5.27 2.02 -4.65
CA PHE A 81 3.86 1.65 -4.68
C PHE A 81 3.70 0.22 -4.18
N VAL A 82 2.97 0.06 -3.08
CA VAL A 82 2.68 -1.23 -2.47
C VAL A 82 1.21 -1.57 -2.61
N CYS A 83 0.90 -2.86 -2.68
CA CYS A 83 -0.47 -3.32 -2.65
C CYS A 83 -0.86 -3.62 -1.21
N VAL A 84 -1.80 -2.87 -0.65
CA VAL A 84 -2.35 -3.10 0.69
C VAL A 84 -3.63 -3.90 0.56
N ASP A 85 -3.73 -4.98 1.33
CA ASP A 85 -4.89 -5.88 1.35
C ASP A 85 -6.19 -5.11 1.62
N HIS A 86 -7.27 -5.46 0.91
CA HIS A 86 -8.61 -4.90 1.16
C HIS A 86 -9.06 -5.04 2.63
N ASP A 87 -8.63 -6.13 3.28
CA ASP A 87 -8.91 -6.47 4.67
C ASP A 87 -7.78 -6.04 5.62
N ALA A 88 -7.05 -4.98 5.26
CA ALA A 88 -5.90 -4.44 5.99
C ALA A 88 -6.09 -4.42 7.51
N GLU A 89 -5.09 -4.94 8.21
CA GLU A 89 -5.01 -4.93 9.67
C GLU A 89 -4.14 -3.78 10.17
N TYR A 90 -4.20 -3.54 11.47
CA TYR A 90 -3.42 -2.54 12.17
C TYR A 90 -2.80 -3.13 13.44
N VAL A 91 -1.71 -2.54 13.93
CA VAL A 91 -1.11 -2.95 15.21
C VAL A 91 -1.99 -2.45 16.38
N PRO A 92 -2.52 -3.32 17.25
CA PRO A 92 -3.37 -2.88 18.36
C PRO A 92 -2.65 -1.89 19.30
N GLY A 93 -3.34 -0.81 19.67
CA GLY A 93 -2.81 0.20 20.59
C GLY A 93 -1.91 1.27 19.95
N THR A 94 -1.77 1.27 18.62
CA THR A 94 -1.10 2.35 17.87
C THR A 94 -2.17 3.20 17.21
N SER A 95 -2.25 4.49 17.51
CA SER A 95 -3.23 5.40 16.91
C SER A 95 -2.78 6.86 17.06
N VAL A 96 -1.47 7.05 17.12
CA VAL A 96 -0.83 8.33 17.37
C VAL A 96 -0.08 8.65 16.10
N ASN A 97 -0.36 9.80 15.50
CA ASN A 97 0.40 10.25 14.35
C ASN A 97 1.86 10.52 14.75
N ARG A 98 2.79 9.71 14.21
CA ARG A 98 4.24 9.85 14.34
C ARG A 98 4.93 10.34 13.06
N ASP A 99 4.18 10.48 11.97
CA ASP A 99 4.63 10.89 10.64
C ASP A 99 5.93 10.18 10.20
N GLY A 100 5.96 8.84 10.34
CA GLY A 100 7.09 8.00 9.96
C GLY A 100 7.20 7.77 8.45
N ALA A 101 7.06 6.51 8.03
CA ALA A 101 6.68 6.21 6.65
C ALA A 101 5.15 6.26 6.54
N LEU A 102 4.60 6.77 5.44
CA LEU A 102 3.16 6.97 5.31
C LEU A 102 2.61 6.22 4.10
N LEU A 103 1.42 5.64 4.24
CA LEU A 103 0.69 4.98 3.17
C LEU A 103 -0.63 5.71 2.90
N PHE A 104 -0.65 6.46 1.80
CA PHE A 104 -1.83 7.10 1.23
C PHE A 104 -2.40 6.24 0.10
N PRO A 105 -3.73 6.15 -0.05
CA PRO A 105 -4.35 5.61 -1.25
C PRO A 105 -3.87 6.33 -2.52
N VAL A 106 -3.54 5.57 -3.56
CA VAL A 106 -3.12 6.13 -4.84
C VAL A 106 -4.35 6.41 -5.70
N GLU A 107 -4.51 7.67 -6.10
CA GLU A 107 -5.56 8.09 -7.03
C GLU A 107 -5.07 8.17 -8.47
N GLY A 108 -5.92 7.79 -9.42
CA GLY A 108 -5.68 8.02 -10.83
C GLY A 108 -5.72 9.52 -11.15
N ARG A 109 -4.69 10.03 -11.84
CA ARG A 109 -4.64 11.42 -12.30
C ARG A 109 -4.55 11.47 -13.82
N CYS A 110 -5.65 11.84 -14.48
CA CYS A 110 -5.71 11.95 -15.94
C CYS A 110 -4.66 12.95 -16.48
N GLY A 111 -4.18 12.70 -17.68
CA GLY A 111 -3.14 13.48 -18.36
C GLY A 111 -2.36 12.54 -19.25
N SER A 112 -1.11 12.25 -18.89
CA SER A 112 -0.36 11.13 -19.48
C SER A 112 -0.97 9.77 -19.12
N LEU A 113 -1.72 9.69 -18.00
CA LEU A 113 -2.60 8.56 -17.73
C LEU A 113 -3.91 8.77 -18.50
N PRO A 114 -4.31 7.82 -19.37
CA PRO A 114 -5.50 7.99 -20.21
C PRO A 114 -6.78 7.88 -19.38
N CYS A 115 -7.84 8.58 -19.79
CA CYS A 115 -9.17 8.44 -19.21
C CYS A 115 -10.16 8.30 -20.37
N ALA A 116 -10.77 7.12 -20.63
CA ALA A 116 -10.87 5.83 -19.91
C ALA A 116 -9.70 4.83 -20.21
N PRO A 117 -9.48 3.76 -19.39
CA PRO A 117 -10.34 3.20 -18.33
C PRO A 117 -10.17 3.82 -16.94
N TYR A 118 -9.16 4.67 -16.72
CA TYR A 118 -8.98 5.34 -15.44
C TYR A 118 -9.99 6.48 -15.24
N VAL A 119 -10.26 6.80 -13.98
CA VAL A 119 -11.13 7.92 -13.59
C VAL A 119 -10.32 8.85 -12.69
N ALA A 120 -10.31 10.15 -13.02
CA ALA A 120 -9.61 11.16 -12.23
C ALA A 120 -10.08 11.14 -10.76
N GLY A 121 -9.12 11.17 -9.83
CA GLY A 121 -9.39 11.25 -8.39
C GLY A 121 -9.95 9.96 -7.78
N ARG A 122 -9.93 8.84 -8.51
CA ARG A 122 -10.39 7.56 -8.01
C ARG A 122 -9.23 6.68 -7.60
N GLU A 123 -9.35 6.05 -6.44
CA GLU A 123 -8.34 5.15 -5.89
C GLU A 123 -8.13 3.92 -6.79
N LEU A 124 -6.87 3.56 -6.99
CA LEU A 124 -6.48 2.44 -7.82
C LEU A 124 -6.40 1.16 -7.00
N THR A 125 -7.08 0.12 -7.46
CA THR A 125 -6.97 -1.22 -6.87
C THR A 125 -5.62 -1.85 -7.23
N CYS A 126 -5.29 -2.96 -6.59
CA CYS A 126 -4.16 -3.80 -6.95
C CYS A 126 -4.47 -5.27 -6.62
N VAL A 127 -3.65 -6.16 -7.16
CA VAL A 127 -3.72 -7.59 -6.86
C VAL A 127 -2.31 -8.16 -6.74
N VAL A 128 -2.12 -9.07 -5.79
CA VAL A 128 -0.91 -9.88 -5.68
C VAL A 128 -1.22 -11.32 -6.07
N CYS A 129 -0.44 -11.82 -7.02
CA CYS A 129 -0.63 -13.10 -7.67
C CYS A 129 0.63 -13.95 -7.52
N THR A 130 0.47 -15.28 -7.46
CA THR A 130 1.56 -16.23 -7.48
C THR A 130 1.38 -17.32 -8.53
N LYS A 131 2.48 -17.92 -8.97
CA LYS A 131 2.51 -19.03 -9.92
C LYS A 131 3.65 -19.99 -9.61
#